data_AF-A0A3P7JDG2-F1
#
_entry.id   AF-A0A3P7JDG2-F1
#
_cell.length_a   1.000
_cell.length_b   1.000
_cell.length_c   1.000
_cell.angle_alpha   90.00
_cell.angle_beta   90.00
_cell.angle_gamma   90.00
#
_symmetry.space_group_name_H-M   'P 1'
#
loop_
_entity.id
_entity.type
_entity.pdbx_description
1 polymer ?
#
loop_
_entity_poly.entity_id
_entity_poly.type
_entity_poly.pdbx_seq_one_letter_code
_entity_poly.pdbx_strand_id
1 'polypeptide(L)'
;MSIDRSHSIGRFATSDPRLKEEVPSREDLANAVFFLSTVGPDALFRMILKKLPQDRTPEELELVYEELLHVKALSHLSTMVKRELATVIGYEHHTHAALSHLSTMVKRELATVIGYEHHTHAGQSFK
;
A
#
# COMPACT_ATOMS: atom_id res chain seq x y z
N MET A 1 -13.76 14.08 22.57
CA MET A 1 -13.85 13.38 21.26
C MET A 1 -13.47 11.94 21.53
N SER A 2 -14.46 11.06 21.62
CA SER A 2 -14.26 9.66 22.00
C SER A 2 -13.80 8.90 20.77
N ILE A 3 -12.60 8.32 20.84
CA ILE A 3 -12.08 7.41 19.82
C ILE A 3 -12.82 6.09 20.02
N ASP A 4 -13.82 5.83 19.19
CA ASP A 4 -14.47 4.52 19.11
C ASP A 4 -13.47 3.53 18.48
N ARG A 5 -12.85 2.69 19.33
CA ARG A 5 -12.01 1.55 18.91
C ARG A 5 -12.85 0.28 18.84
N SER A 6 -13.96 0.30 18.11
CA SER A 6 -14.81 -0.88 18.00
C SER A 6 -14.18 -1.96 17.12
N HIS A 7 -13.49 -2.88 17.81
CA HIS A 7 -13.46 -4.33 17.59
C HIS A 7 -13.25 -4.88 16.18
N SER A 8 -12.00 -4.90 15.72
CA SER A 8 -11.48 -6.00 14.91
C SER A 8 -10.49 -6.81 15.76
N ILE A 9 -11.00 -7.73 16.60
CA ILE A 9 -10.14 -8.68 17.31
C ILE A 9 -9.57 -9.64 16.28
N GLY A 10 -8.35 -9.37 15.82
CA GLY A 10 -7.55 -10.34 15.08
C GLY A 10 -7.28 -11.54 15.99
N ARG A 11 -7.92 -12.67 15.73
CA ARG A 11 -7.56 -13.92 16.39
C ARG A 11 -6.27 -14.43 15.76
N PHE A 12 -5.24 -14.62 16.57
CA PHE A 12 -4.09 -15.41 16.15
C PHE A 12 -4.56 -16.84 15.89
N ALA A 13 -4.18 -17.42 14.75
CA ALA A 13 -4.44 -18.83 14.48
C ALA A 13 -3.85 -19.65 15.62
N THR A 14 -4.67 -20.46 16.29
CA THR A 14 -4.20 -21.32 17.38
C THR A 14 -3.16 -22.28 16.82
N SER A 15 -1.96 -22.24 17.39
CA SER A 15 -0.86 -23.18 17.12
C SER A 15 -1.31 -24.62 17.31
N ASP A 16 -0.71 -25.54 16.54
CA ASP A 16 -0.97 -26.98 16.67
C ASP A 16 -0.63 -27.43 18.10
N PRO A 17 -1.58 -28.00 18.86
CA PRO A 17 -1.37 -28.40 20.26
C PRO A 17 -0.28 -29.46 20.45
N ARG A 18 0.24 -30.05 19.36
CA ARG A 18 1.36 -30.99 19.37
C ARG A 18 2.74 -30.31 19.40
N LEU A 19 2.81 -29.00 19.12
CA LEU A 19 4.04 -28.22 19.21
C LEU A 19 4.15 -27.62 20.62
N LYS A 20 5.25 -27.92 21.32
CA LYS A 20 5.55 -27.22 22.57
C LYS A 20 5.89 -25.77 22.24
N GLU A 21 5.05 -24.84 22.63
CA GLU A 21 5.38 -23.42 22.56
C GLU A 21 6.45 -23.11 23.60
N GLU A 22 7.67 -22.85 23.15
CA GLU A 22 8.69 -22.25 24.00
C GLU A 22 8.39 -20.76 24.17
N VAL A 23 8.54 -20.26 25.39
CA VAL A 23 8.38 -18.83 25.66
C VAL A 23 9.49 -18.09 24.92
N PRO A 24 9.16 -17.15 24.02
CA PRO A 24 10.17 -16.43 23.24
C PRO A 24 11.09 -15.64 24.16
N SER A 25 12.39 -15.61 23.84
CA SER A 25 13.35 -14.83 24.60
C SER A 25 13.11 -13.32 24.41
N ARG A 26 13.71 -12.50 25.28
CA ARG A 26 13.67 -11.04 25.14
C ARG A 26 14.30 -10.58 23.82
N GLU A 27 15.32 -11.28 23.36
CA GLU A 27 16.00 -11.00 22.09
C GLU A 27 15.09 -11.33 20.90
N ASP A 28 14.40 -12.47 20.94
CA ASP A 28 13.41 -12.84 19.91
C ASP A 28 12.30 -11.80 19.80
N LEU A 29 11.80 -11.32 20.95
CA LEU A 29 10.77 -10.28 20.98
C LEU A 29 11.27 -8.96 20.39
N ALA A 30 12.50 -8.55 20.74
CA ALA A 30 13.09 -7.32 20.20
C ALA A 30 13.26 -7.40 18.68
N ASN A 31 13.73 -8.54 18.17
CA ASN A 31 13.88 -8.80 16.74
C ASN A 31 12.52 -8.79 16.01
N ALA A 32 11.49 -9.40 16.60
CA ALA A 32 10.15 -9.41 16.03
C ALA A 32 9.56 -8.00 15.98
N VAL A 33 9.71 -7.20 17.03
CA VAL A 33 9.24 -5.79 17.06
C VAL A 33 9.97 -4.97 16.01
N PHE A 34 11.29 -5.12 15.90
CA PHE A 34 12.07 -4.44 14.87
C PHE A 34 11.58 -4.82 13.47
N PHE A 35 11.44 -6.12 13.19
CA PHE A 35 10.92 -6.59 11.91
C PHE A 35 9.53 -5.98 11.61
N LEU A 36 8.57 -6.07 12.55
CA LEU A 36 7.24 -5.51 12.38
C LEU A 36 7.26 -3.99 12.14
N SER A 37 8.17 -3.26 12.79
CA SER A 37 8.34 -1.82 12.56
C SER A 37 8.85 -1.50 11.15
N THR A 38 9.60 -2.41 10.53
CA THR A 38 10.11 -2.23 9.16
C THR A 38 9.09 -2.58 8.08
N VAL A 39 8.23 -3.59 8.31
CA VAL A 39 7.20 -4.00 7.34
C VAL A 39 5.84 -3.32 7.55
N GLY A 40 5.59 -2.78 8.74
CA GLY A 40 4.34 -2.16 9.13
C GLY A 40 3.90 -0.99 8.23
N PRO A 41 4.78 -0.02 7.90
CA PRO A 41 4.42 1.10 7.05
C PRO A 41 3.93 0.68 5.65
N ASP A 42 4.65 -0.20 4.96
CA ASP A 42 4.25 -0.73 3.65
C ASP A 42 2.94 -1.53 3.74
N ALA A 43 2.75 -2.33 4.80
CA ALA A 43 1.52 -3.07 5.01
C ALA A 43 0.33 -2.13 5.24
N LEU A 44 0.49 -1.09 6.05
CA LEU A 44 -0.51 -0.06 6.30
C LEU A 44 -0.84 0.72 5.03
N PHE A 45 0.18 1.11 4.27
CA PHE A 45 0.04 1.76 2.97
C PHE A 45 -0.85 0.95 2.03
N ARG A 46 -0.51 -0.34 1.82
CA ARG A 46 -1.32 -1.23 0.97
C ARG A 46 -2.72 -1.46 1.53
N MET A 47 -2.88 -1.50 2.85
CA MET A 47 -4.19 -1.64 3.48
C MET A 47 -5.09 -0.44 3.20
N ILE A 48 -4.56 0.79 3.32
CA ILE A 48 -5.28 2.03 3.01
C ILE A 48 -5.59 2.10 1.51
N LEU A 49 -4.65 1.76 0.64
CA LEU A 49 -4.85 1.86 -0.81
C LEU A 49 -5.87 0.85 -1.38
N LYS A 50 -6.27 -0.17 -0.61
CA LYS A 50 -7.40 -1.06 -0.94
C LYS A 50 -8.75 -0.36 -0.82
N LYS A 51 -8.84 0.77 -0.10
CA LYS A 51 -10.02 1.64 -0.09
C LYS A 51 -10.05 2.48 -1.37
N LEU A 52 -11.26 2.81 -1.83
CA LEU A 52 -11.43 3.81 -2.88
C LEU A 52 -10.90 5.17 -2.38
N PRO A 53 -10.33 6.02 -3.26
CA PRO A 53 -9.72 7.27 -2.81
C PRO A 53 -10.68 8.18 -2.02
N GLN A 54 -11.95 8.22 -2.38
CA GLN A 54 -12.98 9.00 -1.67
C GLN A 54 -13.37 8.47 -0.29
N ASP A 55 -13.03 7.21 0.03
CA ASP A 55 -13.38 6.57 1.31
C ASP A 55 -12.24 6.67 2.35
N ARG A 56 -11.15 7.37 2.01
CA ARG A 56 -9.99 7.56 2.89
C ARG A 56 -10.22 8.74 3.82
N THR A 57 -9.88 8.57 5.10
CA THR A 57 -9.92 9.69 6.05
C THR A 57 -8.73 10.64 5.84
N PRO A 58 -8.78 11.89 6.35
CA PRO A 58 -7.64 12.81 6.29
C PRO A 58 -6.34 12.23 6.88
N GLU A 59 -6.45 11.45 7.96
CA GLU A 59 -5.33 10.77 8.60
C GLU A 59 -4.74 9.70 7.69
N GLU A 60 -5.59 8.95 6.98
CA GLU A 60 -5.16 7.94 6.02
C GLU A 60 -4.49 8.57 4.79
N LEU A 61 -4.95 9.74 4.34
CA LEU A 61 -4.32 10.49 3.25
C LEU A 61 -2.93 10.99 3.64
N GLU A 62 -2.73 11.44 4.88
CA GLU A 62 -1.41 11.85 5.35
C GLU A 62 -0.46 10.65 5.44
N LEU A 63 -0.93 9.50 5.94
CA LEU A 63 -0.15 8.25 5.95
C LEU A 63 0.26 7.81 4.53
N VAL A 64 -0.65 7.92 3.56
CA VAL A 64 -0.33 7.65 2.15
C VAL A 64 0.73 8.63 1.65
N TYR A 65 0.58 9.93 1.93
CA TYR A 65 1.55 10.95 1.54
C TYR A 65 2.95 10.69 2.13
N GLU A 66 3.03 10.38 3.43
CA GLU A 66 4.29 10.06 4.10
C GLU A 66 5.00 8.87 3.43
N GLU A 67 4.27 7.82 3.08
CA GLU A 67 4.84 6.67 2.37
C GLU A 67 5.28 7.02 0.94
N LEU A 68 4.53 7.88 0.22
CA LEU A 68 4.92 8.35 -1.12
C LEU A 68 6.25 9.14 -1.11
N LEU A 69 6.62 9.77 0.02
CA LEU A 69 7.94 10.41 0.16
C LEU A 69 9.09 9.39 0.12
N HIS A 70 8.85 8.17 0.59
CA HIS A 70 9.85 7.11 0.68
C HIS A 70 9.94 6.24 -0.60
N VAL A 71 8.97 6.32 -1.50
CA VAL A 71 8.99 5.57 -2.77
C VAL A 71 10.05 6.13 -3.71
N LYS A 72 11.17 5.41 -3.88
CA LYS A 72 12.30 5.81 -4.73
C LYS A 72 11.90 6.15 -6.16
N ALA A 73 10.95 5.41 -6.74
CA ALA A 73 10.46 5.67 -8.09
C ALA A 73 9.78 7.04 -8.24
N LEU A 74 9.29 7.62 -7.14
CA LEU A 74 8.63 8.93 -7.09
C LEU A 74 9.55 10.03 -6.57
N SER A 75 10.82 9.74 -6.30
CA SER A 75 11.76 10.69 -5.67
C SER A 75 11.92 12.02 -6.42
N HIS A 76 11.76 12.01 -7.74
CA HIS A 76 11.85 13.17 -8.62
C HIS A 76 10.58 14.05 -8.62
N LEU A 77 9.46 13.56 -8.07
CA LEU A 77 8.22 14.35 -7.97
C LEU A 77 8.29 15.31 -6.78
N SER A 78 7.74 16.51 -6.97
CA SER A 78 7.63 17.51 -5.90
C SER A 78 6.75 17.00 -4.75
N THR A 79 6.94 17.56 -3.56
CA THR A 79 6.10 17.26 -2.40
C THR A 79 4.63 17.59 -2.65
N MET A 80 4.34 18.65 -3.41
CA MET A 80 2.97 19.00 -3.79
C MET A 80 2.35 17.98 -4.74
N VAL A 81 3.10 17.50 -5.74
CA VAL A 81 2.62 16.43 -6.62
C VAL A 81 2.34 15.15 -5.83
N LYS A 82 3.19 14.78 -4.87
CA LYS A 82 2.96 13.62 -4.00
C LYS A 82 1.73 13.80 -3.11
N ARG A 83 1.48 15.01 -2.61
CA ARG A 83 0.29 15.33 -1.80
C ARG A 83 -0.99 15.19 -2.62
N GLU A 84 -1.01 15.72 -3.84
CA GLU A 84 -2.14 15.53 -4.76
C GLU A 84 -2.30 14.05 -5.14
N LEU A 85 -1.19 13.35 -5.42
CA LEU A 85 -1.20 11.92 -5.77
C LEU A 85 -1.82 11.06 -4.67
N ALA A 86 -1.59 11.37 -3.40
CA ALA A 86 -2.18 10.65 -2.27
C ALA A 86 -3.72 10.61 -2.33
N THR A 87 -4.35 11.65 -2.90
CA THR A 87 -5.80 11.77 -3.02
C THR A 87 -6.42 10.95 -4.14
N VAL A 88 -5.62 10.45 -5.10
CA VAL A 88 -6.11 9.76 -6.30
C VAL A 88 -5.50 8.37 -6.52
N ILE A 89 -4.35 8.08 -5.90
CA ILE A 89 -3.62 6.84 -6.14
C ILE A 89 -4.44 5.60 -5.73
N GLY A 90 -4.48 4.59 -6.60
CA GLY A 90 -5.11 3.29 -6.36
C GLY A 90 -4.09 2.17 -6.20
N TYR A 91 -4.53 1.04 -5.66
CA TYR A 91 -3.70 -0.17 -5.53
C TYR A 91 -4.25 -1.33 -6.36
N GLU A 92 -3.33 -2.02 -7.03
CA GLU A 92 -3.62 -3.22 -7.78
C GLU A 92 -2.59 -4.30 -7.48
N HIS A 93 -3.05 -5.54 -7.37
CA HIS A 93 -2.19 -6.69 -7.15
C HIS A 93 -2.42 -7.73 -8.24
N HIS A 94 -1.36 -8.04 -8.98
CA HIS A 94 -1.40 -9.01 -10.06
C HIS A 94 -0.48 -10.18 -9.71
N THR A 95 -1.04 -11.35 -9.43
CA THR A 95 -0.29 -12.55 -9.03
C THR A 95 0.38 -13.28 -10.20
N HIS A 96 -0.01 -12.97 -11.45
CA HIS A 96 0.47 -13.65 -12.64
C HIS A 96 0.80 -12.66 -13.76
N ALA A 97 2.04 -12.72 -14.26
CA ALA A 97 2.57 -11.76 -15.25
C ALA A 97 1.81 -11.75 -16.58
N ALA A 98 1.15 -12.85 -16.97
CA ALA A 98 0.30 -12.85 -18.18
C ALA A 98 -1.04 -12.12 -17.94
N LEU A 99 -1.58 -12.19 -16.74
CA LEU A 99 -2.85 -11.54 -16.39
C LEU A 99 -2.66 -10.04 -16.13
N SER A 100 -1.47 -9.62 -15.67
CA SER A 100 -1.15 -8.19 -15.53
C SER A 100 -1.16 -7.47 -16.88
N HIS A 101 -0.61 -8.08 -17.94
CA HIS A 101 -0.64 -7.52 -19.29
C HIS A 101 -2.08 -7.37 -19.83
N LEU A 102 -2.95 -8.36 -19.60
CA LEU A 102 -4.35 -8.29 -20.00
C LEU A 102 -5.13 -7.24 -19.21
N SER A 103 -4.97 -7.17 -17.87
CA SER A 103 -5.58 -6.12 -17.05
C SER A 103 -5.14 -4.73 -17.51
N THR A 104 -3.86 -4.57 -17.84
CA THR A 104 -3.32 -3.30 -18.37
C THR A 104 -3.93 -2.96 -19.73
N MET A 105 -4.05 -3.95 -20.63
CA MET A 105 -4.71 -3.76 -21.92
C MET A 105 -6.18 -3.34 -21.77
N VAL A 106 -6.95 -4.02 -20.92
CA VAL A 106 -8.37 -3.70 -20.73
C VAL A 106 -8.56 -2.29 -20.16
N LYS A 107 -7.74 -1.90 -19.17
CA LYS A 107 -7.80 -0.54 -18.62
C LYS A 107 -7.44 0.52 -19.66
N ARG A 108 -6.45 0.24 -20.51
CA ARG A 108 -6.06 1.13 -21.60
C ARG A 108 -7.16 1.28 -22.65
N GLU A 109 -7.84 0.18 -22.98
CA GLU A 109 -8.96 0.19 -23.92
C GLU A 109 -10.14 0.98 -23.36
N LEU A 110 -10.52 0.71 -22.10
CA LEU A 110 -11.58 1.44 -21.42
C LEU A 110 -11.25 2.94 -21.33
N ALA A 111 -10.03 3.31 -20.95
CA ALA A 111 -9.57 4.70 -20.89
C ALA A 111 -9.66 5.39 -22.26
N THR A 112 -9.35 4.69 -23.34
CA THR A 112 -9.48 5.20 -24.72
C THR A 112 -10.95 5.37 -25.12
N VAL A 113 -11.81 4.42 -24.77
CA VAL A 113 -13.26 4.44 -25.07
C VAL A 113 -13.99 5.53 -24.28
N ILE A 114 -13.59 5.80 -23.03
CA ILE A 114 -14.22 6.80 -22.15
C ILE A 114 -13.50 8.16 -22.14
N GLY A 115 -12.42 8.33 -22.90
CA GLY A 115 -11.69 9.59 -22.99
C GLY A 115 -10.90 9.98 -21.73
N TYR A 116 -10.48 9.01 -20.91
CA TYR A 116 -9.59 9.26 -19.77
C TYR A 116 -8.12 9.29 -20.25
N GLU A 117 -7.55 10.48 -20.44
CA GLU A 117 -6.12 10.63 -20.74
C GLU A 117 -5.26 10.27 -19.52
N HIS A 118 -4.66 9.08 -19.54
CA HIS A 118 -3.57 8.74 -18.63
C HIS A 118 -2.24 9.13 -19.30
N HIS A 119 -1.64 10.25 -18.89
CA HIS A 119 -0.27 10.61 -19.27
C HIS A 119 0.73 9.65 -18.61
N THR A 120 0.93 8.47 -19.18
CA THR A 120 2.14 7.69 -18.94
C THR A 120 3.26 8.23 -19.83
N HIS A 121 4.02 9.21 -19.35
CA HIS A 121 5.22 9.69 -20.04
C HIS A 121 6.39 8.71 -19.78
N ALA A 122 6.38 7.60 -20.50
CA ALA A 122 7.59 6.79 -20.70
C ALA A 122 8.38 7.42 -21.85
N GLY A 123 9.57 7.93 -21.56
CA GLY A 123 10.60 8.23 -22.56
C GLY A 123 10.97 9.71 -22.68
N GLN A 124 12.04 10.11 -22.00
CA GLN A 124 13.05 10.96 -22.62
C GLN A 124 14.41 10.27 -22.41
N SER A 125 14.78 9.49 -23.42
CA SER A 125 16.18 9.14 -23.67
C SER A 125 16.87 10.41 -24.15
N PHE A 126 17.76 10.97 -23.34
CA PHE A 126 18.68 12.01 -23.79
C PHE A 126 19.60 11.39 -24.86
N LYS A 127 19.75 12.09 -26.00
CA LYS A 127 20.90 11.92 -26.88
C LYS A 127 22.09 12.64 -26.29
#